data_AF-A0A562T1D9-F1
#
_entry.id   AF-A0A562T1D9-F1
#
_cell.length_a   1.000
_cell.length_b   1.000
_cell.length_c   1.000
_cell.angle_alpha   90.00
_cell.angle_beta   90.00
_cell.angle_gamma   90.00
#
_symmetry.space_group_name_H-M   'P 1'
#
loop_
_entity.id
_entity.type
_entity.pdbx_description
1 polymer ?
#
loop_
_entity_poly.entity_id
_entity_poly.type
_entity_poly.pdbx_seq_one_letter_code
_entity_poly.pdbx_strand_id
1 'polypeptide(L)'
;MIVLKRGNSPLILCLPHSGTEVPPAIGGRLSATGRLQMDISWHLDQVLDIADLLDATIIATTISRYVVDVDHDPRMRKPEEEDYARALCPLTTLDGKRLYKAGEEPGPTEIDQRVLLFHDPYHAAVRQQIDRIRRLNKTVLLFDCQSRRSKPGPVPGVMLPIINIGTHDNTSCHPDLRNTFAGSFTGLTGFNVSTDDGVKGRYISQTYGIPESQIHTLTLVIAQRSYLRHETPPFEPDKARMARLRAVLLEGFTRTLDWAGWSGTPQLRNLVQSARATGELMTVERQNSTDSVGDGGQASTPAGKPVQLQTTQQHATAVTAAERKLVRPIIPDNFLEADVAE
;
A
#
# COMPACT_ATOMS: atom_id res chain seq x y z
N MET A 1 -4.26 -13.46 -0.53
CA MET A 1 -3.02 -12.82 -1.02
C MET A 1 -3.25 -11.45 -1.65
N ILE A 2 -4.48 -11.15 -2.10
CA ILE A 2 -4.85 -9.81 -2.55
C ILE A 2 -5.85 -9.22 -1.56
N VAL A 3 -5.63 -7.98 -1.14
CA VAL A 3 -6.59 -7.18 -0.38
C VAL A 3 -7.27 -6.24 -1.36
N LEU A 4 -8.59 -6.33 -1.45
CA LEU A 4 -9.42 -5.48 -2.30
C LEU A 4 -10.47 -4.79 -1.43
N LYS A 5 -10.48 -3.46 -1.49
CA LYS A 5 -11.54 -2.63 -0.94
C LYS A 5 -12.11 -1.80 -2.06
N ARG A 6 -13.42 -1.89 -2.30
CA ARG A 6 -14.08 -1.21 -3.41
C ARG A 6 -14.64 0.13 -2.95
N GLY A 7 -14.35 1.16 -3.74
CA GLY A 7 -15.08 2.42 -3.75
C GLY A 7 -15.65 2.72 -5.14
N ASN A 8 -16.39 3.82 -5.29
CA ASN A 8 -17.03 4.20 -6.56
C ASN A 8 -16.46 5.48 -7.20
N SER A 9 -15.54 6.18 -6.55
CA SER A 9 -14.86 7.29 -7.18
C SER A 9 -13.95 6.82 -8.34
N PRO A 10 -13.52 7.73 -9.24
CA PRO A 10 -12.54 7.44 -10.28
C PRO A 10 -11.19 6.90 -9.78
N LEU A 11 -10.91 6.98 -8.48
CA LEU A 11 -9.60 6.74 -7.90
C LEU A 11 -9.39 5.26 -7.52
N ILE A 12 -8.30 4.69 -8.03
CA ILE A 12 -7.76 3.39 -7.66
C ILE A 12 -6.36 3.61 -7.06
N LEU A 13 -6.13 3.16 -5.84
CA LEU A 13 -4.81 3.15 -5.21
C LEU A 13 -4.29 1.71 -5.17
N CYS A 14 -3.19 1.48 -5.88
CA CYS A 14 -2.47 0.21 -5.93
C CYS A 14 -1.31 0.25 -4.92
N LEU A 15 -1.17 -0.79 -4.09
CA LEU A 15 -0.06 -0.91 -3.12
C LEU A 15 0.73 -2.20 -3.42
N PRO A 16 1.62 -2.20 -4.43
CA PRO A 16 2.34 -3.40 -4.84
C PRO A 16 3.41 -3.84 -3.82
N HIS A 17 3.87 -2.93 -2.95
CA HIS A 17 5.03 -3.18 -2.06
C HIS A 17 4.71 -3.08 -0.56
N SER A 18 3.44 -3.12 -0.17
CA SER A 18 3.03 -3.07 1.25
C SER A 18 2.87 -4.45 1.90
N GLY A 19 2.87 -5.52 1.10
CA GLY A 19 2.81 -6.89 1.57
C GLY A 19 4.08 -7.29 2.34
N THR A 20 3.91 -8.09 3.40
CA THR A 20 4.99 -8.55 4.29
C THR A 20 5.06 -10.08 4.39
N GLU A 21 4.09 -10.78 3.81
CA GLU A 21 4.01 -12.24 3.87
C GLU A 21 5.10 -12.85 2.99
N VAL A 22 5.91 -13.71 3.60
CA VAL A 22 6.89 -14.55 2.92
C VAL A 22 6.47 -16.00 3.16
N PRO A 23 6.11 -16.77 2.12
CA PRO A 23 5.79 -18.19 2.27
C PRO A 23 6.93 -18.95 2.99
N PRO A 24 6.64 -19.90 3.89
CA PRO A 24 7.66 -20.60 4.68
C PRO A 24 8.79 -21.22 3.84
N ALA A 25 8.44 -21.78 2.66
CA ALA A 25 9.40 -22.36 1.71
C ALA A 25 10.45 -21.33 1.21
N ILE A 26 10.08 -20.06 1.13
CA ILE A 26 10.98 -18.95 0.77
C ILE A 26 11.64 -18.38 2.02
N GLY A 27 10.90 -18.25 3.13
CA GLY A 27 11.40 -17.69 4.38
C GLY A 27 12.63 -18.42 4.94
N GLY A 28 12.68 -19.75 4.81
CA GLY A 28 13.83 -20.57 5.22
C GLY A 28 15.11 -20.28 4.42
N ARG A 29 14.98 -19.69 3.22
CA ARG A 29 16.07 -19.42 2.27
C ARG A 29 16.62 -17.99 2.38
N LEU A 30 15.85 -17.08 2.99
CA LEU A 30 16.29 -15.70 3.17
C LEU A 30 17.52 -15.61 4.09
N SER A 31 18.41 -14.67 3.77
CA SER A 31 19.50 -14.24 4.62
C SER A 31 18.98 -13.48 5.85
N ALA A 32 19.85 -13.17 6.81
CA ALA A 32 19.47 -12.28 7.92
C ALA A 32 18.97 -10.92 7.41
N THR A 33 19.60 -10.38 6.37
CA THR A 33 19.18 -9.14 5.70
C THR A 33 17.81 -9.29 5.06
N GLY A 34 17.56 -10.37 4.32
CA GLY A 34 16.28 -10.60 3.64
C GLY A 34 15.11 -10.63 4.63
N ARG A 35 15.31 -11.22 5.81
CA ARG A 35 14.30 -11.26 6.88
C ARG A 35 13.94 -9.89 7.47
N LEU A 36 14.79 -8.87 7.32
CA LEU A 36 14.48 -7.51 7.79
C LEU A 36 13.46 -6.79 6.92
N GLN A 37 13.33 -7.19 5.66
CA GLN A 37 12.39 -6.60 4.69
C GLN A 37 12.47 -5.06 4.59
N MET A 38 13.70 -4.56 4.39
CA MET A 38 14.05 -3.12 4.43
C MET A 38 13.44 -2.28 3.32
N ASP A 39 12.99 -2.90 2.22
CA ASP A 39 12.48 -2.19 1.04
C ASP A 39 10.96 -2.33 0.86
N ILE A 40 10.26 -2.76 1.91
CA ILE A 40 8.79 -2.75 1.98
C ILE A 40 8.29 -1.33 2.24
N SER A 41 7.12 -1.04 1.68
CA SER A 41 6.33 0.15 1.97
C SER A 41 5.60 0.05 3.32
N TRP A 42 6.37 -0.08 4.41
CA TRP A 42 5.84 -0.29 5.76
C TRP A 42 4.83 0.80 6.13
N HIS A 43 3.66 0.41 6.66
CA HIS A 43 2.61 1.33 7.13
C HIS A 43 2.01 2.27 6.07
N LEU A 44 2.32 2.09 4.77
CA LEU A 44 1.70 2.88 3.70
C LEU A 44 0.19 2.61 3.59
N ASP A 45 -0.25 1.40 3.93
CA ASP A 45 -1.66 1.04 4.08
C ASP A 45 -2.37 1.93 5.11
N GLN A 46 -1.69 2.24 6.22
CA GLN A 46 -2.20 3.17 7.23
C GLN A 46 -2.17 4.60 6.70
N VAL A 47 -1.12 5.04 6.01
CA VAL A 47 -1.10 6.37 5.38
C VAL A 47 -2.27 6.56 4.42
N LEU A 48 -2.67 5.52 3.70
CA LEU A 48 -3.75 5.55 2.70
C LEU A 48 -5.12 5.14 3.26
N ASP A 49 -5.30 5.08 4.58
CA ASP A 49 -6.62 4.83 5.19
C ASP A 49 -7.65 5.94 4.90
N ILE A 50 -7.17 7.12 4.44
CA ILE A 50 -7.99 8.20 3.86
C ILE A 50 -8.77 7.79 2.60
N ALA A 51 -8.50 6.61 2.03
CA ALA A 51 -9.21 6.10 0.86
C ALA A 51 -10.73 5.97 1.07
N ASP A 52 -11.19 5.75 2.31
CA ASP A 52 -12.62 5.73 2.64
C ASP A 52 -13.29 7.07 2.40
N LEU A 53 -12.62 8.15 2.81
CA LEU A 53 -13.12 9.51 2.61
C LEU A 53 -13.25 9.81 1.11
N LEU A 54 -12.30 9.32 0.33
CA LEU A 54 -12.21 9.52 -1.12
C LEU A 54 -13.11 8.58 -1.93
N ASP A 55 -13.86 7.68 -1.29
CA ASP A 55 -14.59 6.57 -1.93
C ASP A 55 -13.72 5.85 -2.96
N ALA A 56 -12.44 5.67 -2.65
CA ALA A 56 -11.43 5.15 -3.55
C ALA A 56 -11.35 3.63 -3.45
N THR A 57 -10.99 2.99 -4.56
CA THR A 57 -10.69 1.54 -4.57
C THR A 57 -9.24 1.31 -4.13
N ILE A 58 -9.02 0.43 -3.15
CA ILE A 58 -7.68 -0.06 -2.76
C ILE A 58 -7.46 -1.45 -3.33
N ILE A 59 -6.29 -1.66 -3.93
CA ILE A 59 -5.80 -2.98 -4.33
C ILE A 59 -4.38 -3.15 -3.79
N ALA A 60 -4.16 -4.15 -2.96
CA ALA A 60 -2.84 -4.45 -2.39
C ALA A 60 -2.53 -5.95 -2.48
N THR A 61 -1.26 -6.29 -2.58
CA THR A 61 -0.80 -7.67 -2.34
C THR A 61 -0.35 -7.82 -0.88
N THR A 62 -0.63 -8.96 -0.26
CA THR A 62 -0.10 -9.31 1.06
C THR A 62 1.31 -9.89 0.98
N ILE A 63 1.71 -10.33 -0.21
CA ILE A 63 3.01 -10.97 -0.48
C ILE A 63 4.11 -9.91 -0.53
N SER A 64 5.24 -10.22 0.12
CA SER A 64 6.42 -9.36 0.11
C SER A 64 7.01 -9.21 -1.28
N ARG A 65 7.46 -7.99 -1.62
CA ARG A 65 8.19 -7.72 -2.86
C ARG A 65 9.48 -8.54 -3.00
N TYR A 66 10.02 -9.09 -1.91
CA TYR A 66 11.20 -9.98 -1.93
C TYR A 66 10.86 -11.39 -2.42
N VAL A 67 9.57 -11.76 -2.41
CA VAL A 67 9.08 -12.98 -3.07
C VAL A 67 8.93 -12.70 -4.55
N VAL A 68 8.16 -11.67 -4.91
CA VAL A 68 8.00 -11.21 -6.30
C VAL A 68 7.57 -9.74 -6.29
N ASP A 69 8.18 -8.93 -7.15
CA ASP A 69 7.82 -7.54 -7.37
C ASP A 69 6.70 -7.46 -8.41
N VAL A 70 5.47 -7.24 -7.95
CA VAL A 70 4.29 -7.09 -8.83
C VAL A 70 4.22 -5.73 -9.54
N ASP A 71 5.24 -4.89 -9.44
CA ASP A 71 5.43 -3.70 -10.27
C ASP A 71 6.64 -3.88 -11.23
N HIS A 72 6.98 -5.13 -11.54
CA HIS A 72 7.96 -5.51 -12.55
C HIS A 72 7.31 -6.28 -13.71
N ASP A 73 7.88 -6.13 -14.91
CA ASP A 73 7.41 -6.85 -16.10
C ASP A 73 7.72 -8.34 -15.97
N PRO A 74 6.71 -9.24 -15.99
CA PRO A 74 6.92 -10.68 -15.83
C PRO A 74 7.64 -11.32 -17.04
N ARG A 75 7.79 -10.60 -18.15
CA ARG A 75 8.58 -11.03 -19.32
C ARG A 75 10.08 -10.82 -19.11
N MET A 76 10.47 -9.90 -18.22
CA MET A 76 11.85 -9.62 -17.85
C MET A 76 12.30 -10.57 -16.71
N ARG A 77 12.33 -11.87 -17.02
CA ARG A 77 12.55 -12.94 -16.03
C ARG A 77 13.99 -13.02 -15.51
N LYS A 78 14.94 -12.53 -16.30
CA LYS A 78 16.35 -12.49 -15.91
C LYS A 78 16.63 -11.14 -15.28
N PRO A 79 17.25 -11.09 -14.08
CA PRO A 79 17.88 -9.87 -13.63
C PRO A 79 18.87 -9.41 -14.71
N GLU A 80 18.83 -8.13 -15.05
CA GLU A 80 20.01 -7.51 -15.65
C GLU A 80 21.10 -7.56 -14.58
N GLU A 81 22.30 -8.02 -14.94
CA GLU A 81 23.39 -8.26 -13.96
C GLU A 81 23.71 -7.02 -13.11
N GLU A 82 23.29 -5.83 -13.55
CA GLU A 82 23.49 -4.55 -12.87
C GLU A 82 22.34 -4.13 -11.94
N ASP A 83 21.12 -4.67 -12.08
CA ASP A 83 19.94 -4.26 -11.28
C ASP A 83 19.18 -5.43 -10.62
N TYR A 84 19.93 -6.25 -9.87
CA TYR A 84 19.39 -7.34 -9.05
C TYR A 84 18.35 -6.92 -8.01
N ALA A 85 18.38 -5.65 -7.57
CA ALA A 85 17.45 -5.13 -6.57
C ALA A 85 16.06 -4.87 -7.16
N ARG A 86 15.99 -4.69 -8.48
CA ARG A 86 14.76 -4.37 -9.20
C ARG A 86 14.31 -5.45 -10.16
N ALA A 87 14.90 -6.64 -10.11
CA ALA A 87 14.43 -7.81 -10.83
C ALA A 87 13.03 -8.26 -10.37
N LEU A 88 12.34 -9.04 -11.19
CA LEU A 88 11.01 -9.62 -10.88
C LEU A 88 11.00 -10.38 -9.55
N CYS A 89 12.04 -11.16 -9.29
CA CYS A 89 12.32 -11.75 -7.98
C CYS A 89 13.65 -11.14 -7.50
N PRO A 90 13.62 -10.08 -6.68
CA PRO A 90 14.82 -9.37 -6.28
C PRO A 90 15.84 -10.31 -5.60
N LEU A 91 17.13 -10.17 -5.94
CA LEU A 91 18.21 -10.94 -5.32
C LEU A 91 18.98 -10.12 -4.27
N THR A 92 18.88 -8.80 -4.35
CA THR A 92 19.49 -7.85 -3.41
C THR A 92 18.45 -6.85 -2.89
N THR A 93 18.74 -6.25 -1.73
CA THR A 93 18.05 -5.04 -1.29
C THR A 93 18.40 -3.88 -2.22
N LEU A 94 17.66 -2.77 -2.11
CA LEU A 94 18.02 -1.52 -2.80
C LEU A 94 19.45 -1.06 -2.45
N ASP A 95 19.97 -1.45 -1.28
CA ASP A 95 21.34 -1.14 -0.81
C ASP A 95 22.40 -2.14 -1.34
N GLY A 96 22.04 -3.05 -2.24
CA GLY A 96 22.96 -4.03 -2.83
C GLY A 96 23.28 -5.24 -1.92
N LYS A 97 22.54 -5.45 -0.84
CA LYS A 97 22.78 -6.57 0.09
C LYS A 97 21.98 -7.81 -0.30
N ARG A 98 22.59 -8.99 -0.30
CA ARG A 98 21.93 -10.25 -0.69
C ARG A 98 20.69 -10.58 0.16
N LEU A 99 19.60 -10.93 -0.50
CA LEU A 99 18.33 -11.32 0.13
C LEU A 99 18.28 -12.81 0.50
N TYR A 100 18.92 -13.67 -0.30
CA TYR A 100 18.96 -15.11 -0.11
C TYR A 100 20.30 -15.56 0.48
N LYS A 101 20.31 -16.73 1.12
CA LYS A 101 21.55 -17.47 1.41
C LYS A 101 22.21 -17.86 0.07
N ALA A 102 23.53 -18.03 0.08
CA ALA A 102 24.24 -18.38 -1.14
C ALA A 102 23.74 -19.73 -1.71
N GLY A 103 23.38 -19.75 -3.00
CA GLY A 103 22.87 -20.93 -3.69
C GLY A 103 21.38 -21.19 -3.47
N GLU A 104 20.70 -20.33 -2.71
CA GLU A 104 19.27 -20.44 -2.39
C GLU A 104 18.43 -19.42 -3.15
N GLU A 105 18.98 -18.76 -4.17
CA GLU A 105 18.27 -17.84 -5.05
C GLU A 105 17.17 -18.56 -5.86
N PRO A 106 16.06 -17.90 -6.23
CA PRO A 106 15.03 -18.51 -7.06
C PRO A 106 15.54 -18.84 -8.46
N GLY A 107 15.37 -20.09 -8.89
CA GLY A 107 15.66 -20.53 -10.25
C GLY A 107 14.54 -20.16 -11.24
N PRO A 108 14.77 -20.29 -12.57
CA PRO A 108 13.81 -19.87 -13.59
C PRO A 108 12.41 -20.50 -13.44
N THR A 109 12.33 -21.81 -13.18
CA THR A 109 11.06 -22.51 -12.98
C THR A 109 10.30 -21.99 -11.77
N GLU A 110 11.00 -21.66 -10.68
CA GLU A 110 10.37 -21.09 -9.49
C GLU A 110 9.87 -19.67 -9.75
N ILE A 111 10.62 -18.87 -10.52
CA ILE A 111 10.19 -17.53 -10.93
C ILE A 111 8.87 -17.61 -11.71
N ASP A 112 8.75 -18.53 -12.67
CA ASP A 112 7.51 -18.73 -13.42
C ASP A 112 6.33 -19.12 -12.50
N GLN A 113 6.57 -19.98 -11.51
CA GLN A 113 5.55 -20.34 -10.51
C GLN A 113 5.12 -19.14 -9.66
N ARG A 114 6.07 -18.30 -9.22
CA ARG A 114 5.78 -17.09 -8.44
C ARG A 114 4.97 -16.08 -9.26
N VAL A 115 5.20 -15.99 -10.57
CA VAL A 115 4.39 -15.17 -11.48
C VAL A 115 2.94 -15.66 -11.48
N LEU A 116 2.72 -16.94 -11.75
CA LEU A 116 1.38 -17.54 -11.81
C LEU A 116 0.62 -17.43 -10.49
N LEU A 117 1.32 -17.58 -9.36
CA LEU A 117 0.70 -17.62 -8.03
C LEU A 117 0.40 -16.23 -7.45
N PHE A 118 1.21 -15.21 -7.77
CA PHE A 118 1.17 -13.94 -7.06
C PHE A 118 1.08 -12.72 -7.98
N HIS A 119 1.82 -12.72 -9.10
CA HIS A 119 1.86 -11.58 -10.04
C HIS A 119 0.59 -11.53 -10.89
N ASP A 120 0.31 -12.60 -11.64
CA ASP A 120 -0.83 -12.64 -12.55
C ASP A 120 -2.17 -12.40 -11.82
N PRO A 121 -2.43 -12.99 -10.64
CA PRO A 121 -3.66 -12.71 -9.90
C PRO A 121 -3.78 -11.24 -9.46
N TYR A 122 -2.68 -10.60 -9.06
CA TYR A 122 -2.69 -9.18 -8.70
C TYR A 122 -3.08 -8.31 -9.90
N HIS A 123 -2.46 -8.55 -11.06
CA HIS A 123 -2.78 -7.81 -12.29
C HIS A 123 -4.15 -8.13 -12.88
N ALA A 124 -4.68 -9.34 -12.65
CA ALA A 124 -6.07 -9.66 -12.97
C ALA A 124 -7.04 -8.81 -12.11
N ALA A 125 -6.76 -8.68 -10.81
CA ALA A 125 -7.57 -7.84 -9.91
C ALA A 125 -7.49 -6.36 -10.30
N VAL A 126 -6.31 -5.83 -10.65
CA VAL A 126 -6.13 -4.45 -11.12
C VAL A 126 -6.97 -4.20 -12.38
N ARG A 127 -6.85 -5.05 -13.41
CA ARG A 127 -7.64 -4.93 -14.65
C ARG A 127 -9.15 -4.95 -14.37
N GLN A 128 -9.61 -5.89 -13.55
CA GLN A 128 -11.02 -5.99 -13.19
C GLN A 128 -11.55 -4.70 -12.54
N GLN A 129 -10.75 -4.06 -11.68
CA GLN A 129 -11.17 -2.80 -11.05
C GLN A 129 -11.09 -1.61 -12.00
N ILE A 130 -10.11 -1.53 -12.89
CA ILE A 130 -10.07 -0.53 -13.95
C ILE A 130 -11.36 -0.64 -14.78
N ASP A 131 -11.70 -1.84 -15.28
CA ASP A 131 -12.90 -2.06 -16.08
C ASP A 131 -14.18 -1.70 -15.33
N ARG A 132 -14.23 -1.99 -14.02
CA ARG A 132 -15.36 -1.60 -13.18
C ARG A 132 -15.48 -0.09 -13.06
N ILE A 133 -14.40 0.61 -12.74
CA ILE A 133 -14.44 2.06 -12.56
C ILE A 133 -14.75 2.76 -13.89
N ARG A 134 -14.26 2.27 -15.04
CA ARG A 134 -14.61 2.79 -16.38
C ARG A 134 -16.11 2.73 -16.70
N ARG A 135 -16.84 1.75 -16.13
CA ARG A 135 -18.30 1.67 -16.29
C ARG A 135 -19.05 2.68 -15.43
N LEU A 136 -18.44 3.15 -14.35
CA LEU A 136 -19.03 4.09 -13.40
C LEU A 136 -18.63 5.54 -13.67
N ASN A 137 -17.42 5.74 -14.21
CA ASN A 137 -16.80 7.04 -14.38
C ASN A 137 -16.17 7.13 -15.77
N LYS A 138 -16.21 8.32 -16.39
CA LYS A 138 -15.60 8.58 -17.70
C LYS A 138 -14.07 8.47 -17.66
N THR A 139 -13.49 8.77 -16.51
CA THR A 139 -12.04 8.81 -16.28
C THR A 139 -11.67 7.83 -15.17
N VAL A 140 -10.54 7.17 -15.30
CA VAL A 140 -9.92 6.36 -14.25
C VAL A 140 -8.61 7.01 -13.84
N LEU A 141 -8.42 7.18 -12.55
CA LEU A 141 -7.19 7.65 -11.94
C LEU A 141 -6.57 6.47 -11.17
N LEU A 142 -5.45 5.94 -11.64
CA LEU A 142 -4.71 4.89 -10.96
C LEU A 142 -3.45 5.47 -10.34
N PHE A 143 -3.27 5.30 -9.04
CA PHE A 143 -2.02 5.64 -8.35
C PHE A 143 -1.32 4.37 -7.88
N ASP A 144 -0.15 4.11 -8.46
CA ASP A 144 0.80 3.12 -7.98
C ASP A 144 1.54 3.68 -6.77
N CYS A 145 1.03 3.36 -5.58
CA CYS A 145 1.48 3.91 -4.30
C CYS A 145 2.55 3.03 -3.66
N GLN A 146 3.72 3.61 -3.49
CA GLN A 146 4.89 2.99 -2.87
C GLN A 146 5.51 3.95 -1.86
N SER A 147 6.40 3.43 -1.03
CA SER A 147 7.26 4.25 -0.20
C SER A 147 8.63 3.62 -0.06
N ARG A 148 9.62 4.46 0.21
CA ARG A 148 11.03 4.06 0.32
C ARG A 148 11.68 4.79 1.48
N ARG A 149 12.71 4.17 2.05
CA ARG A 149 13.64 4.82 2.98
C ARG A 149 14.24 6.07 2.33
N SER A 150 14.61 7.05 3.13
CA SER A 150 15.06 8.37 2.66
C SER A 150 16.33 8.34 1.81
N LYS A 151 17.18 7.33 2.00
CA LYS A 151 18.43 7.13 1.28
C LYS A 151 18.47 5.68 0.79
N PRO A 152 17.73 5.36 -0.29
CA PRO A 152 17.76 4.03 -0.86
C PRO A 152 19.03 3.88 -1.71
N GLY A 153 19.78 2.80 -1.49
CA GLY A 153 20.95 2.51 -2.32
C GLY A 153 22.28 3.00 -1.77
N PRO A 154 23.39 2.60 -2.41
CA PRO A 154 24.72 2.79 -1.87
C PRO A 154 25.27 4.21 -2.07
N VAL A 155 24.64 5.05 -2.90
CA VAL A 155 25.13 6.39 -3.25
C VAL A 155 24.99 7.33 -2.05
N PRO A 156 26.09 7.76 -1.41
CA PRO A 156 26.03 8.66 -0.26
C PRO A 156 25.54 10.06 -0.67
N GLY A 157 24.75 10.69 0.20
CA GLY A 157 24.39 12.12 0.08
C GLY A 157 23.11 12.44 -0.70
N VAL A 158 22.57 11.52 -1.51
CA VAL A 158 21.29 11.72 -2.20
C VAL A 158 20.14 11.39 -1.26
N MET A 159 19.31 12.39 -0.96
CA MET A 159 18.11 12.22 -0.13
C MET A 159 16.87 12.31 -1.01
N LEU A 160 16.04 11.27 -0.96
CA LEU A 160 14.79 11.21 -1.70
C LEU A 160 13.87 12.38 -1.30
N PRO A 161 13.27 13.12 -2.24
CA PRO A 161 12.15 14.01 -1.98
C PRO A 161 11.02 13.32 -1.20
N ILE A 162 10.23 14.09 -0.45
CA ILE A 162 9.12 13.54 0.33
C ILE A 162 8.08 12.89 -0.58
N ILE A 163 7.78 13.52 -1.71
CA ILE A 163 6.84 13.04 -2.72
C ILE A 163 7.61 12.91 -4.04
N ASN A 164 7.53 11.76 -4.68
CA ASN A 164 8.16 11.51 -5.98
C ASN A 164 7.07 10.98 -6.90
N ILE A 165 6.89 11.65 -8.03
CA ILE A 165 5.83 11.35 -8.99
C ILE A 165 6.48 10.78 -10.25
N GLY A 166 6.06 9.59 -10.67
CA GLY A 166 6.45 9.00 -11.95
C GLY A 166 5.29 9.03 -12.93
N THR A 167 5.57 9.42 -14.18
CA THR A 167 4.57 9.55 -15.25
C THR A 167 4.92 8.78 -16.52
N HIS A 168 5.87 7.86 -16.40
CA HIS A 168 6.52 7.16 -17.50
C HIS A 168 6.95 8.13 -18.60
N ASP A 169 7.78 9.12 -18.22
CA ASP A 169 8.24 10.16 -19.14
C ASP A 169 7.08 10.92 -19.83
N ASN A 170 6.04 11.26 -19.06
CA ASN A 170 4.82 11.97 -19.47
C ASN A 170 3.84 11.19 -20.36
N THR A 171 3.97 9.87 -20.44
CA THR A 171 3.11 9.04 -21.29
C THR A 171 1.98 8.36 -20.55
N SER A 172 2.08 8.17 -19.21
CA SER A 172 1.07 7.41 -18.46
C SER A 172 -0.12 8.25 -17.98
N CYS A 173 -0.05 9.58 -18.05
CA CYS A 173 -1.12 10.48 -17.61
C CYS A 173 -1.11 11.83 -18.34
N HIS A 174 -2.24 12.55 -18.31
CA HIS A 174 -2.28 13.92 -18.82
C HIS A 174 -1.41 14.86 -17.96
N PRO A 175 -0.61 15.78 -18.55
CA PRO A 175 0.25 16.69 -17.79
C PRO A 175 -0.48 17.53 -16.74
N ASP A 176 -1.70 17.98 -17.02
CA ASP A 176 -2.50 18.76 -16.07
C ASP A 176 -2.87 17.97 -14.82
N LEU A 177 -3.16 16.66 -14.94
CA LEU A 177 -3.43 15.80 -13.78
C LEU A 177 -2.19 15.73 -12.87
N ARG A 178 -1.02 15.46 -13.48
CA ARG A 178 0.27 15.43 -12.79
C ARG A 178 0.55 16.76 -12.09
N ASN A 179 0.37 17.88 -12.79
CA ASN A 179 0.60 19.22 -12.24
C ASN A 179 -0.39 19.55 -11.11
N THR A 180 -1.64 19.11 -11.22
CA THR A 180 -2.67 19.28 -10.20
C THR A 180 -2.29 18.56 -8.91
N PHE A 181 -1.85 17.31 -9.02
CA PHE A 181 -1.40 16.53 -7.85
C PHE A 181 -0.08 17.09 -7.28
N ALA A 182 0.94 17.32 -8.11
CA ALA A 182 2.21 17.88 -7.65
C ALA A 182 2.03 19.26 -6.97
N GLY A 183 1.14 20.10 -7.53
CA GLY A 183 0.86 21.43 -7.02
C GLY A 183 0.14 21.47 -5.67
N SER A 184 -0.41 20.33 -5.19
CA SER A 184 -1.02 20.28 -3.85
C SER A 184 0.00 20.38 -2.71
N PHE A 185 1.28 20.16 -3.02
CA PHE A 185 2.38 20.21 -2.06
C PHE A 185 3.13 21.55 -2.08
N THR A 186 2.91 22.39 -3.10
CA THR A 186 3.61 23.67 -3.28
C THR A 186 3.35 24.60 -2.09
N GLY A 187 4.43 25.20 -1.56
CA GLY A 187 4.38 26.12 -0.43
C GLY A 187 4.22 25.47 0.95
N LEU A 188 4.09 24.13 1.02
CA LEU A 188 4.02 23.43 2.30
C LEU A 188 5.43 23.19 2.85
N THR A 189 5.72 23.78 4.02
CA THR A 189 7.03 23.66 4.69
C THR A 189 7.46 22.20 4.82
N GLY A 190 8.65 21.83 4.35
CA GLY A 190 9.16 20.47 4.52
C GLY A 190 8.50 19.40 3.64
N PHE A 191 7.65 19.78 2.68
CA PHE A 191 7.31 18.91 1.53
C PHE A 191 8.08 19.40 0.30
N ASN A 192 8.86 18.51 -0.29
CA ASN A 192 9.45 18.69 -1.59
C ASN A 192 8.96 17.59 -2.53
N VAL A 193 8.78 17.95 -3.80
CA VAL A 193 8.23 17.08 -4.84
C VAL A 193 9.25 16.96 -5.96
N SER A 194 9.45 15.75 -6.46
CA SER A 194 10.08 15.51 -7.76
C SER A 194 9.11 14.87 -8.74
N THR A 195 9.39 15.00 -10.02
CA THR A 195 8.60 14.40 -11.10
C THR A 195 9.56 13.81 -12.13
N ASP A 196 9.45 12.50 -12.37
CA ASP A 196 10.31 11.70 -13.26
C ASP A 196 11.82 11.73 -12.97
N ASP A 197 12.22 12.35 -11.86
CA ASP A 197 13.59 12.37 -11.35
C ASP A 197 13.78 11.22 -10.36
N GLY A 198 14.54 10.20 -10.76
CA GLY A 198 14.78 8.96 -9.98
C GLY A 198 13.57 8.01 -9.86
N VAL A 199 12.35 8.50 -10.10
CA VAL A 199 11.09 7.73 -10.10
C VAL A 199 10.30 8.08 -11.35
N LYS A 200 10.45 7.27 -12.41
CA LYS A 200 9.69 7.41 -13.65
C LYS A 200 8.39 6.61 -13.68
N GLY A 201 8.21 5.68 -12.74
CA GLY A 201 7.18 4.66 -12.81
C GLY A 201 7.64 3.42 -13.59
N ARG A 202 7.02 2.28 -13.29
CA ARG A 202 7.40 0.96 -13.81
C ARG A 202 6.19 0.25 -14.41
N TYR A 203 6.08 -1.07 -14.21
CA TYR A 203 5.17 -1.93 -14.94
C TYR A 203 3.72 -1.51 -14.81
N ILE A 204 3.24 -1.12 -13.63
CA ILE A 204 1.84 -0.68 -13.42
C ILE A 204 1.56 0.59 -14.24
N SER A 205 2.39 1.62 -14.12
CA SER A 205 2.22 2.88 -14.87
C SER A 205 2.35 2.70 -16.38
N GLN A 206 3.29 1.86 -16.82
CA GLN A 206 3.55 1.57 -18.23
C GLN A 206 2.42 0.75 -18.87
N THR A 207 1.82 -0.16 -18.11
CA THR A 207 0.82 -1.09 -18.63
C THR A 207 -0.58 -0.47 -18.65
N TYR A 208 -0.93 0.30 -17.61
CA TYR A 208 -2.30 0.78 -17.42
C TYR A 208 -2.50 2.25 -17.75
N GLY A 209 -1.43 3.05 -17.84
CA GLY A 209 -1.52 4.44 -18.29
C GLY A 209 -1.81 4.50 -19.79
N ILE A 210 -3.06 4.81 -20.14
CA ILE A 210 -3.51 4.99 -21.53
C ILE A 210 -4.38 6.27 -21.58
N PRO A 211 -3.76 7.47 -21.54
CA PRO A 211 -4.47 8.74 -21.43
C PRO A 211 -5.51 8.96 -22.53
N GLU A 212 -5.26 8.48 -23.74
CA GLU A 212 -6.17 8.54 -24.89
C GLU A 212 -7.48 7.77 -24.62
N SER A 213 -7.40 6.75 -23.76
CA SER A 213 -8.55 5.95 -23.29
C SER A 213 -9.11 6.42 -21.95
N GLN A 214 -8.73 7.62 -21.48
CA GLN A 214 -9.13 8.20 -20.19
C GLN A 214 -8.72 7.39 -18.97
N ILE A 215 -7.63 6.60 -19.09
CA ILE A 215 -7.01 5.89 -17.96
C ILE A 215 -5.68 6.56 -17.68
N HIS A 216 -5.60 7.29 -16.59
CA HIS A 216 -4.39 8.00 -16.20
C HIS A 216 -3.74 7.31 -15.02
N THR A 217 -2.46 6.98 -15.15
CA THR A 217 -1.70 6.34 -14.10
C THR A 217 -0.53 7.21 -13.65
N LEU A 218 -0.34 7.32 -12.33
CA LEU A 218 0.78 7.99 -11.69
C LEU A 218 1.46 7.02 -10.73
N THR A 219 2.78 6.92 -10.77
CA THR A 219 3.52 6.30 -9.66
C THR A 219 3.75 7.35 -8.58
N LEU A 220 3.43 7.02 -7.34
CA LEU A 220 3.62 7.85 -6.14
C LEU A 220 4.57 7.12 -5.19
N VAL A 221 5.82 7.59 -5.08
CA VAL A 221 6.78 7.09 -4.09
C VAL A 221 6.93 8.12 -2.97
N ILE A 222 6.58 7.72 -1.75
CA ILE A 222 6.67 8.57 -0.55
C ILE A 222 7.93 8.24 0.25
N ALA A 223 8.68 9.25 0.69
CA ALA A 223 9.79 9.01 1.62
C ALA A 223 9.26 8.64 3.01
N GLN A 224 9.71 7.51 3.55
CA GLN A 224 9.24 6.95 4.82
C GLN A 224 9.41 7.89 6.01
N ARG A 225 10.45 8.75 6.02
CA ARG A 225 10.63 9.79 7.04
C ARG A 225 9.44 10.75 7.20
N SER A 226 8.55 10.81 6.22
CA SER A 226 7.33 11.63 6.28
C SER A 226 6.21 11.04 7.14
N TYR A 227 6.34 9.80 7.61
CA TYR A 227 5.32 9.15 8.45
C TYR A 227 5.87 8.09 9.42
N LEU A 228 7.14 7.68 9.29
CA LEU A 228 7.83 6.83 10.26
C LEU A 228 8.70 7.65 11.21
N ARG A 229 8.81 7.18 12.45
CA ARG A 229 9.82 7.64 13.41
C ARG A 229 11.19 7.06 13.06
N HIS A 230 11.24 5.77 12.72
CA HIS A 230 12.45 5.03 12.37
C HIS A 230 12.29 4.35 11.00
N GLU A 231 13.22 4.58 10.07
CA GLU A 231 13.29 3.89 8.76
C GLU A 231 14.05 2.55 8.86
N THR A 232 13.99 1.92 10.03
CA THR A 232 14.61 0.65 10.39
C THR A 232 13.64 -0.16 11.27
N PRO A 233 13.76 -1.50 11.33
CA PRO A 233 12.92 -2.32 12.19
C PRO A 233 12.89 -1.79 13.64
N PRO A 234 11.72 -1.72 14.27
CA PRO A 234 10.43 -2.28 13.84
C PRO A 234 9.59 -1.37 12.92
N PHE A 235 10.17 -0.34 12.29
CA PHE A 235 9.50 0.63 11.42
C PHE A 235 8.39 1.41 12.13
N GLU A 236 8.65 1.86 13.36
CA GLU A 236 7.67 2.54 14.21
C GLU A 236 7.02 3.76 13.51
N PRO A 237 5.68 3.79 13.36
CA PRO A 237 4.96 4.94 12.85
C PRO A 237 5.10 6.18 13.75
N ASP A 238 5.14 7.36 13.14
CA ASP A 238 5.02 8.63 13.85
C ASP A 238 3.63 9.24 13.58
N LYS A 239 2.79 9.29 14.62
CA LYS A 239 1.39 9.72 14.49
C LYS A 239 1.26 11.15 13.95
N ALA A 240 2.10 12.07 14.39
CA ALA A 240 2.02 13.48 13.98
C ALA A 240 2.44 13.65 12.53
N ARG A 241 3.52 12.99 12.12
CA ARG A 241 3.99 12.98 10.72
C ARG A 241 2.96 12.32 9.79
N MET A 242 2.39 11.19 10.20
CA MET A 242 1.36 10.49 9.44
C MET A 242 0.08 11.32 9.28
N ALA A 243 -0.43 11.94 10.35
CA ALA A 243 -1.59 12.83 10.27
C ALA A 243 -1.33 13.99 9.30
N ARG A 244 -0.15 14.62 9.40
CA ARG A 244 0.26 15.69 8.49
C ARG A 244 0.32 15.22 7.03
N LEU A 245 0.90 14.06 6.76
CA LEU A 245 0.98 13.49 5.42
C LEU A 245 -0.41 13.17 4.85
N ARG A 246 -1.27 12.53 5.64
CA ARG A 246 -2.66 12.22 5.27
C ARG A 246 -3.43 13.48 4.84
N ALA A 247 -3.26 14.60 5.54
CA ALA A 247 -4.00 15.83 5.24
C ALA A 247 -3.64 16.36 3.85
N VAL A 248 -2.35 16.31 3.52
CA VAL A 248 -1.85 16.81 2.24
C VAL A 248 -2.19 15.85 1.10
N LEU A 249 -2.11 14.53 1.33
CA LEU A 249 -2.55 13.54 0.36
C LEU A 249 -4.05 13.63 0.09
N LEU A 250 -4.87 13.83 1.12
CA LEU A 250 -6.31 14.01 0.98
C LEU A 250 -6.63 15.22 0.08
N GLU A 251 -5.96 16.35 0.30
CA GLU A 251 -6.08 17.51 -0.60
C GLU A 251 -5.63 17.17 -2.03
N GLY A 252 -4.48 16.51 -2.19
CA GLY A 252 -3.95 16.14 -3.50
C GLY A 252 -4.92 15.26 -4.29
N PHE A 253 -5.43 14.20 -3.66
CA PHE A 253 -6.42 13.31 -4.27
C PHE A 253 -7.78 13.99 -4.51
N THR A 254 -8.20 14.88 -3.61
CA THR A 254 -9.44 15.67 -3.82
C THR A 254 -9.31 16.53 -5.09
N ARG A 255 -8.16 17.19 -5.29
CA ARG A 255 -7.92 18.00 -6.50
C ARG A 255 -7.88 17.16 -7.77
N THR A 256 -7.36 15.93 -7.74
CA THR A 256 -7.36 15.06 -8.92
C THR A 256 -8.75 14.50 -9.22
N LEU A 257 -9.55 14.21 -8.20
CA LEU A 257 -10.97 13.85 -8.35
C LEU A 257 -11.78 15.01 -8.94
N ASP A 258 -11.48 16.26 -8.54
CA ASP A 258 -12.04 17.47 -9.14
C ASP A 258 -11.65 17.60 -10.62
N TRP A 259 -10.38 17.39 -10.95
CA TRP A 259 -9.89 17.38 -12.33
C TRP A 259 -10.61 16.34 -13.19
N ALA A 260 -10.89 15.16 -12.62
CA ALA A 260 -11.67 14.11 -13.29
C ALA A 260 -13.19 14.39 -13.36
N GLY A 261 -13.67 15.49 -12.80
CA GLY A 261 -15.08 15.89 -12.84
C GLY A 261 -15.99 14.99 -11.99
N TRP A 262 -15.47 14.38 -10.91
CA TRP A 262 -16.28 13.52 -10.05
C TRP A 262 -17.29 14.33 -9.22
N SER A 263 -18.53 13.84 -9.12
CA SER A 263 -19.63 14.58 -8.46
C SER A 263 -19.55 14.59 -6.93
N GLY A 264 -18.76 13.71 -6.32
CA GLY A 264 -18.58 13.62 -4.85
C GLY A 264 -17.56 14.61 -4.29
N THR A 265 -16.87 15.38 -5.14
CA THR A 265 -15.79 16.25 -4.69
C THR A 265 -16.22 17.50 -3.90
N PRO A 266 -17.41 18.11 -4.07
CA PRO A 266 -17.85 19.22 -3.22
C PRO A 266 -17.86 18.87 -1.72
N GLN A 267 -18.29 17.65 -1.37
CA GLN A 267 -18.31 17.16 0.01
C GLN A 267 -16.88 17.01 0.56
N LEU A 268 -15.96 16.48 -0.26
CA LEU A 268 -14.54 16.36 0.09
C LEU A 268 -13.89 17.72 0.32
N ARG A 269 -14.14 18.71 -0.54
CA ARG A 269 -13.58 20.07 -0.37
C ARG A 269 -13.99 20.68 0.96
N ASN A 270 -15.26 20.54 1.35
CA ASN A 270 -15.73 21.03 2.64
C ASN A 270 -14.98 20.35 3.79
N LEU A 271 -14.79 19.03 3.73
CA LEU A 271 -14.02 18.28 4.73
C LEU A 271 -12.57 18.78 4.82
N VAL A 272 -11.89 18.97 3.69
CA VAL A 272 -10.50 19.44 3.67
C VAL A 272 -10.38 20.88 4.19
N GLN A 273 -11.34 21.75 3.85
CA GLN A 273 -11.39 23.12 4.38
C GLN A 273 -11.61 23.14 5.89
N SER A 274 -12.52 22.31 6.40
CA SER A 274 -12.74 22.16 7.84
C SER A 274 -11.50 21.64 8.56
N ALA A 275 -10.84 20.60 8.05
CA ALA A 275 -9.63 20.05 8.64
C ALA A 275 -8.46 21.06 8.68
N ARG A 276 -8.35 21.92 7.66
CA ARG A 276 -7.38 23.03 7.65
C ARG A 276 -7.69 24.08 8.72
N ALA A 277 -8.97 24.37 8.94
CA ALA A 277 -9.39 25.37 9.93
C ALA A 277 -9.21 24.89 11.37
N THR A 278 -9.43 23.59 11.63
CA THR A 278 -9.34 23.00 12.97
C THR A 278 -7.95 22.48 13.32
N GLY A 279 -7.08 22.25 12.32
CA GLY A 279 -5.78 21.59 12.52
C GLY A 279 -5.88 20.09 12.78
N GLU A 280 -7.07 19.51 12.70
CA GLU A 280 -7.34 18.09 12.91
C GLU A 280 -7.97 17.48 11.67
N LEU A 281 -7.30 16.48 11.09
CA LEU A 281 -8.01 15.48 10.30
C LEU A 281 -8.83 14.65 11.28
N MET A 282 -10.15 14.82 11.28
CA MET A 282 -11.08 13.97 12.03
C MET A 282 -10.66 12.50 11.86
N THR A 283 -10.22 11.86 12.94
CA THR A 283 -10.06 10.41 12.97
C THR A 283 -11.43 9.80 12.75
N VAL A 284 -11.63 9.14 11.60
CA VAL A 284 -12.86 8.38 11.35
C VAL A 284 -12.85 7.20 12.32
N GLU A 285 -13.48 7.37 13.48
CA GLU A 285 -13.77 6.25 14.37
C GLU A 285 -14.76 5.32 13.67
N ARG A 286 -14.37 4.04 13.49
CA ARG A 286 -15.27 3.01 13.00
C ARG A 286 -16.40 2.82 14.01
N GLN A 287 -17.59 3.32 13.72
CA GLN A 287 -18.79 2.88 14.42
C GLN A 287 -19.10 1.44 13.99
N ASN A 288 -18.66 0.47 14.78
CA ASN A 288 -19.21 -0.88 14.73
C ASN A 288 -20.58 -0.84 15.42
N SER A 289 -21.66 -0.70 14.65
CA SER A 289 -23.01 -1.00 15.11
C SER A 289 -23.15 -2.52 15.24
N THR A 290 -22.92 -3.06 16.44
CA THR A 290 -23.49 -4.36 16.80
C THR A 290 -24.84 -4.12 17.42
N ASP A 291 -25.89 -4.39 16.65
CA ASP A 291 -27.24 -4.52 17.15
C ASP A 291 -27.27 -5.57 18.27
N SER A 292 -27.75 -5.12 19.42
CA SER A 292 -28.03 -5.92 20.61
C SER A 292 -29.24 -6.82 20.35
N VAL A 293 -29.03 -8.14 20.32
CA VAL A 293 -30.10 -9.10 20.61
C VAL A 293 -30.26 -9.11 22.13
N GLY A 294 -31.44 -8.70 22.58
CA GLY A 294 -31.85 -8.79 23.98
C GLY A 294 -32.13 -10.24 24.37
N ASP A 295 -31.74 -10.59 25.59
CA ASP A 295 -32.40 -11.67 26.33
C ASP A 295 -32.53 -11.27 27.79
N GLY A 296 -33.70 -11.54 28.35
CA GLY A 296 -34.14 -11.13 29.67
C GLY A 296 -33.69 -12.10 30.76
N GLY A 297 -33.51 -11.57 31.97
CA GLY A 297 -33.32 -12.39 33.17
C GLY A 297 -33.18 -11.53 34.42
N GLN A 298 -34.19 -11.58 35.28
CA GLN A 298 -34.35 -10.79 36.50
C GLN A 298 -33.49 -11.26 37.70
N ALA A 299 -33.17 -10.28 38.55
CA ALA A 299 -33.11 -10.28 40.02
C ALA A 299 -31.96 -11.00 40.77
N SER A 300 -31.11 -10.21 41.46
CA SER A 300 -31.16 -9.96 42.93
C SER A 300 -29.83 -9.41 43.49
N THR A 301 -29.93 -8.53 44.49
CA THR A 301 -28.86 -7.90 45.31
C THR A 301 -29.19 -8.15 46.79
N PRO A 302 -28.38 -7.77 47.82
CA PRO A 302 -26.96 -7.36 47.87
C PRO A 302 -26.16 -7.99 49.07
N ALA A 303 -24.86 -7.63 49.19
CA ALA A 303 -24.17 -7.19 50.43
C ALA A 303 -22.75 -7.78 50.67
N GLY A 304 -21.82 -6.92 51.13
CA GLY A 304 -20.73 -7.32 52.03
C GLY A 304 -19.29 -7.29 51.49
N LYS A 305 -18.58 -6.18 51.70
CA LYS A 305 -17.11 -6.06 51.73
C LYS A 305 -16.57 -6.64 53.08
N PRO A 306 -15.30 -7.11 53.21
CA PRO A 306 -14.15 -6.20 53.16
C PRO A 306 -12.80 -6.74 52.62
N VAL A 307 -11.90 -5.76 52.54
CA VAL A 307 -10.49 -5.69 52.10
C VAL A 307 -9.55 -6.71 52.74
N GLN A 308 -8.59 -7.21 51.95
CA GLN A 308 -7.25 -7.55 52.46
C GLN A 308 -6.18 -7.16 51.43
N LEU A 309 -5.28 -6.27 51.86
CA LEU A 309 -4.00 -5.95 51.21
C LEU A 309 -2.99 -7.05 51.56
N GLN A 310 -2.29 -7.59 50.56
CA GLN A 310 -0.92 -8.07 50.75
C GLN A 310 -0.12 -8.00 49.44
N THR A 311 1.18 -7.91 49.63
CA THR A 311 2.18 -7.20 48.85
C THR A 311 2.99 -8.10 47.90
N THR A 312 3.44 -7.47 46.80
CA THR A 312 4.69 -7.67 46.04
C THR A 312 4.97 -8.90 45.15
N GLN A 313 5.37 -8.51 43.92
CA GLN A 313 6.40 -9.07 43.02
C GLN A 313 6.12 -10.41 42.31
N GLN A 314 5.94 -10.34 40.98
CA GLN A 314 6.97 -10.78 40.02
C GLN A 314 6.62 -10.39 38.58
N HIS A 315 7.62 -9.91 37.86
CA HIS A 315 7.64 -9.74 36.40
C HIS A 315 7.54 -11.11 35.71
N ALA A 316 6.77 -11.19 34.62
CA ALA A 316 7.25 -11.56 33.27
C ALA A 316 6.11 -12.06 32.36
N THR A 317 6.06 -11.48 31.15
CA THR A 317 5.59 -12.10 29.89
C THR A 317 4.24 -12.82 29.84
N ALA A 318 3.22 -12.14 29.32
CA ALA A 318 2.26 -12.69 28.37
C ALA A 318 1.45 -11.55 27.74
N VAL A 319 1.89 -11.01 26.59
CA VAL A 319 0.98 -10.27 25.70
C VAL A 319 0.51 -11.27 24.66
N THR A 320 -0.66 -11.82 24.94
CA THR A 320 -1.37 -12.78 24.13
C THR A 320 -1.82 -12.16 22.81
N ALA A 321 -1.72 -12.98 21.76
CA ALA A 321 -2.28 -12.75 20.46
C ALA A 321 -3.81 -12.59 20.55
N ALA A 322 -4.29 -11.35 20.50
CA ALA A 322 -5.71 -11.07 20.30
C ALA A 322 -5.88 -9.67 19.72
N GLU A 323 -5.69 -9.52 18.40
CA GLU A 323 -6.33 -8.49 17.57
C GLU A 323 -5.99 -8.71 16.08
N ARG A 324 -6.56 -9.77 15.51
CA ARG A 324 -6.73 -9.90 14.04
C ARG A 324 -8.12 -10.45 13.77
N LYS A 325 -9.12 -9.57 13.70
CA LYS A 325 -10.39 -9.88 13.05
C LYS A 325 -10.43 -9.18 11.69
N LEU A 326 -10.82 -9.98 10.69
CA LEU A 326 -11.36 -9.65 9.36
C LEU A 326 -10.35 -9.31 8.26
N VAL A 327 -10.06 -10.31 7.40
CA VAL A 327 -10.50 -10.39 5.98
C VAL A 327 -10.47 -11.87 5.60
N ARG A 328 -11.59 -12.44 5.11
CA ARG A 328 -11.60 -13.80 4.55
C ARG A 328 -10.95 -13.77 3.16
N PRO A 329 -10.01 -14.67 2.83
CA PRO A 329 -9.50 -14.80 1.47
C PRO A 329 -10.62 -15.26 0.53
N ILE A 330 -10.80 -14.55 -0.59
CA ILE A 330 -11.60 -15.04 -1.71
C ILE A 330 -10.70 -16.00 -2.49
N ILE A 331 -10.98 -17.30 -2.39
CA ILE A 331 -10.48 -18.32 -3.30
C ILE A 331 -11.49 -18.37 -4.46
N PRO A 332 -11.07 -18.25 -5.73
CA PRO A 332 -11.97 -18.55 -6.83
C PRO A 332 -12.22 -20.07 -6.87
N ASP A 333 -13.48 -20.47 -6.67
CA ASP A 333 -13.96 -21.79 -7.07
C ASP A 333 -13.94 -21.85 -8.61
N ASN A 334 -13.01 -22.63 -9.17
CA ASN A 334 -13.17 -23.45 -10.37
C ASN A 334 -11.80 -23.89 -10.90
N PHE A 335 -11.31 -25.01 -10.39
CA PHE A 335 -10.44 -25.92 -11.13
C PHE A 335 -10.80 -27.33 -10.68
N LEU A 336 -11.58 -28.03 -11.52
CA LEU A 336 -11.59 -29.48 -11.78
C LEU A 336 -12.89 -29.81 -12.49
N GLU A 337 -12.83 -29.98 -13.81
CA GLU A 337 -13.51 -31.01 -14.61
C GLU A 337 -13.38 -30.65 -16.09
N ALA A 338 -12.49 -31.34 -16.79
CA ALA A 338 -12.60 -31.61 -18.21
C ALA A 338 -11.90 -32.93 -18.48
N ASP A 339 -12.66 -33.80 -19.11
CA ASP A 339 -12.58 -35.26 -19.12
C ASP A 339 -11.33 -35.87 -19.76
N VAL A 340 -11.01 -37.04 -19.22
CA VAL A 340 -10.37 -38.15 -19.93
C VAL A 340 -11.45 -38.84 -20.76
N ALA A 341 -11.39 -38.74 -22.09
CA ALA A 341 -11.97 -39.75 -23.00
C ALA A 341 -11.36 -39.65 -24.41
N GLU A 342 -10.75 -40.78 -24.81
CA GLU A 342 -10.25 -41.24 -26.12
C GLU A 342 -9.08 -40.53 -26.81
#